data_AF-A0A9Q1CMG0-F1
#
_entry.id   AF-A0A9Q1CMG0-F1
#
_cell.length_a   1.000
_cell.length_b   1.000
_cell.length_c   1.000
_cell.angle_alpha   90.00
_cell.angle_beta   90.00
_cell.angle_gamma   90.00
#
_symmetry.space_group_name_H-M   'P 1'
#
loop_
_entity.id
_entity.type
_entity.pdbx_description
1 polymer ?
#
loop_
_entity_poly.entity_id
_entity_poly.type
_entity_poly.pdbx_seq_one_letter_code
_entity_poly.pdbx_strand_id
1 'polypeptide(L)'
;MKNVTPTDLKQDSQAREISNSSLFNIEQFSSGPILRVRHLVKDSSQLSTSKAVGEGLYHAQVGITSSIAVKLDPTRKQNFYQFFFSVLAVSEDHIFSADPQPVAPNSLYVNFTYVPLFAGEYDLYVEEIFQDVPWQKQIHGSPFRLVVEGDETNADDFKTHTDNLPSCQTISWEDPSWVKGDWITRKLSGRKHGVLRSGWVFQPKRCSFDIFTIDDIEFAAASKVPKTIAILGSSTERGIFLSLVDLTLRKEEKVNLMRSDLAKCWGFAEFQLGNLHFIYQDFRVEKSQDVYPGGSSEGVNITCHNDKKVNEGSQLFQDALQFLEETLFGPRQWPDIIFVASPRKHLIHLLKKISPSWNGSIYPVNNFKSKRLVHYTADGLLKAQNEAINSLSLDHRVNVLDGFTLSTGMRHDTESSPLITKANHFHRWCDELNGKMRVCGNPTEMVAQFLLGQLIAPKGKDVWMKSILYQNQEKVRSATPRTIRICYDCPATLLPFHIKSKPDLECYDSKEGLHVTLQQNFKVWDGSACPKECMKTKPVDRVFTQSGSADVRQCTVNYVI
;
A
#
# COMPACT_ATOMS: atom_id res chain seq x y z
N MET A 1 41.96 -17.37 75.77
CA MET A 1 40.61 -17.89 76.08
C MET A 1 39.58 -16.87 75.58
N LYS A 2 38.66 -17.33 74.74
CA LYS A 2 37.33 -16.80 74.36
C LYS A 2 37.10 -15.28 74.12
N ASN A 3 36.57 -15.06 72.92
CA ASN A 3 35.53 -14.10 72.50
C ASN A 3 35.82 -12.60 72.54
N VAL A 4 35.98 -12.03 71.35
CA VAL A 4 35.42 -10.70 71.01
C VAL A 4 34.91 -10.75 69.57
N THR A 5 33.61 -10.53 69.39
CA THR A 5 32.91 -10.29 68.13
C THR A 5 33.25 -8.92 67.55
N PRO A 6 33.36 -8.78 66.23
CA PRO A 6 33.17 -7.49 65.57
C PRO A 6 31.85 -7.49 64.78
N THR A 7 30.94 -6.65 65.25
CA THR A 7 29.77 -6.14 64.56
C THR A 7 30.16 -5.19 63.41
N ASP A 8 29.30 -5.17 62.39
CA ASP A 8 29.02 -4.09 61.44
C ASP A 8 30.06 -3.72 60.38
N LEU A 9 30.07 -4.52 59.31
CA LEU A 9 30.47 -4.09 57.97
C LEU A 9 29.24 -3.71 57.13
N LYS A 10 29.25 -2.45 56.74
CA LYS A 10 28.56 -1.82 55.61
C LYS A 10 28.37 -2.74 54.40
N GLN A 11 27.17 -2.78 53.83
CA GLN A 11 26.90 -2.38 52.44
C GLN A 11 25.40 -2.47 52.12
N ASP A 12 24.75 -1.32 52.10
CA ASP A 12 23.48 -1.13 51.40
C ASP A 12 23.71 -1.24 49.89
N SER A 13 23.21 -2.32 49.29
CA SER A 13 23.00 -2.45 47.85
C SER A 13 21.51 -2.67 47.58
N GLN A 14 20.69 -1.66 47.89
CA GLN A 14 19.36 -1.56 47.31
C GLN A 14 19.50 -1.11 45.85
N ALA A 15 19.56 -2.08 44.95
CA ALA A 15 19.25 -1.90 43.55
C ALA A 15 17.79 -1.41 43.45
N ARG A 16 17.61 -0.12 43.21
CA ARG A 16 16.32 0.44 42.78
C ARG A 16 16.01 -0.09 41.39
N GLU A 17 15.16 -1.10 41.33
CA GLU A 17 14.32 -1.33 40.16
C GLU A 17 13.43 -0.09 39.99
N ILE A 18 13.87 0.82 39.13
CA ILE A 18 13.01 1.87 38.60
C ILE A 18 12.09 1.16 37.60
N SER A 19 10.88 0.84 38.03
CA SER A 19 9.80 0.42 37.15
C SER A 19 9.49 1.57 36.18
N ASN A 20 10.10 1.54 35.00
CA ASN A 20 9.86 2.46 33.88
C ASN A 20 8.48 2.27 33.23
N SER A 21 7.46 1.85 33.97
CA SER A 21 6.10 1.60 33.44
C SER A 21 5.24 2.87 33.33
N SER A 22 5.76 4.05 33.68
CA SER A 22 4.97 5.30 33.78
C SER A 22 5.25 6.36 32.71
N LEU A 23 6.10 6.09 31.70
CA LEU A 23 6.44 7.11 30.67
C LEU A 23 5.62 7.05 29.38
N PHE A 24 4.66 6.14 29.26
CA PHE A 24 3.69 6.15 28.16
C PHE A 24 2.29 5.89 28.72
N ASN A 25 1.63 6.96 29.16
CA ASN A 25 0.16 6.97 29.16
C ASN A 25 -0.28 6.87 27.69
N ILE A 26 -0.37 5.65 27.18
CA ILE A 26 -1.12 5.31 25.97
C ILE A 26 -2.61 5.35 26.35
N GLU A 27 -3.07 6.48 26.89
CA GLU A 27 -4.48 6.71 27.14
C GLU A 27 -5.07 7.52 25.99
N GLN A 28 -6.02 6.86 25.33
CA GLN A 28 -7.08 7.44 24.50
C GLN A 28 -6.64 8.15 23.21
N PHE A 29 -6.08 7.38 22.27
CA PHE A 29 -6.29 7.68 20.85
C PHE A 29 -7.15 6.62 20.16
N SER A 30 -8.31 7.12 19.73
CA SER A 30 -9.14 6.69 18.61
C SER A 30 -10.19 5.62 18.90
N SER A 31 -11.39 5.97 18.44
CA SER A 31 -12.65 5.23 18.37
C SER A 31 -12.46 3.75 18.09
N GLY A 32 -13.26 2.91 18.75
CA GLY A 32 -13.35 1.48 18.48
C GLY A 32 -13.52 1.14 16.99
N PRO A 33 -13.47 -0.16 16.65
CA PRO A 33 -13.51 -0.64 15.26
C PRO A 33 -14.64 0.07 14.50
N ILE A 34 -14.40 0.38 13.23
CA ILE A 34 -15.39 1.00 12.35
C ILE A 34 -16.64 0.09 12.34
N LEU A 35 -17.65 0.45 13.13
CA LEU A 35 -18.84 -0.38 13.43
C LEU A 35 -19.84 -0.44 12.25
N ARG A 36 -19.42 -0.30 10.99
CA ARG A 36 -20.36 -0.11 9.88
C ARG A 36 -20.01 -0.93 8.65
N VAL A 37 -20.55 -2.15 8.62
CA VAL A 37 -20.79 -3.04 7.46
C VAL A 37 -21.78 -2.41 6.44
N ARG A 38 -21.76 -1.09 6.23
CA ARG A 38 -22.94 -0.37 5.73
C ARG A 38 -23.24 -0.47 4.23
N HIS A 39 -22.35 -0.99 3.38
CA HIS A 39 -22.52 -0.77 1.93
C HIS A 39 -22.26 -1.96 0.98
N LEU A 40 -21.91 -3.15 1.48
CA LEU A 40 -21.50 -4.27 0.61
C LEU A 40 -22.58 -4.80 -0.34
N VAL A 41 -23.86 -4.69 0.05
CA VAL A 41 -24.96 -5.40 -0.63
C VAL A 41 -25.55 -4.62 -1.81
N LYS A 42 -25.42 -3.28 -1.85
CA LYS A 42 -26.23 -2.47 -2.76
C LYS A 42 -25.75 -2.49 -4.22
N ASP A 43 -24.44 -2.59 -4.47
CA ASP A 43 -23.89 -2.58 -5.85
C ASP A 43 -23.36 -3.95 -6.32
N SER A 44 -23.33 -4.97 -5.46
CA SER A 44 -23.01 -6.36 -5.81
C SER A 44 -24.26 -7.19 -6.15
N SER A 45 -25.41 -6.53 -6.36
CA SER A 45 -26.76 -7.10 -6.40
C SER A 45 -27.04 -8.15 -7.49
N GLN A 46 -26.04 -8.51 -8.30
CA GLN A 46 -26.16 -9.60 -9.26
C GLN A 46 -25.71 -10.90 -8.62
N LEU A 47 -26.60 -11.89 -8.63
CA LEU A 47 -26.29 -13.23 -8.18
C LEU A 47 -25.50 -13.98 -9.27
N SER A 48 -24.46 -14.70 -8.84
CA SER A 48 -23.76 -15.66 -9.68
C SER A 48 -24.65 -16.87 -9.96
N THR A 49 -24.43 -17.53 -11.10
CA THR A 49 -25.09 -18.81 -11.41
C THR A 49 -24.34 -20.01 -10.82
N SER A 50 -23.13 -19.80 -10.30
CA SER A 50 -22.36 -20.79 -9.54
C SER A 50 -22.92 -20.99 -8.12
N LYS A 51 -22.56 -22.12 -7.51
CA LYS A 51 -23.01 -22.51 -6.16
C LYS A 51 -21.84 -22.88 -5.28
N ALA A 52 -21.80 -22.40 -4.05
CA ALA A 52 -20.84 -22.86 -3.05
C ALA A 52 -21.38 -24.10 -2.32
N VAL A 53 -20.50 -25.05 -2.01
CA VAL A 53 -20.80 -26.28 -1.26
C VAL A 53 -19.65 -26.63 -0.31
N GLY A 54 -19.95 -27.40 0.73
CA GLY A 54 -18.97 -27.89 1.71
C GLY A 54 -19.28 -27.44 3.13
N GLU A 55 -18.90 -28.25 4.12
CA GLU A 55 -19.13 -27.96 5.54
C GLU A 55 -18.39 -26.70 6.02
N GLY A 56 -17.23 -26.39 5.40
CA GLY A 56 -16.48 -25.16 5.66
C GLY A 56 -17.23 -23.87 5.32
N LEU A 57 -18.43 -23.93 4.75
CA LEU A 57 -19.29 -22.75 4.63
C LEU A 57 -19.95 -22.35 5.95
N TYR A 58 -20.13 -23.30 6.85
CA TYR A 58 -20.97 -23.15 8.05
C TYR A 58 -20.20 -23.46 9.33
N HIS A 59 -19.28 -24.42 9.30
CA HIS A 59 -18.55 -24.89 10.46
C HIS A 59 -17.06 -25.04 10.16
N ALA A 60 -16.22 -24.61 11.09
CA ALA A 60 -14.77 -24.84 11.08
C ALA A 60 -14.25 -24.97 12.52
N GLN A 61 -13.01 -25.43 12.67
CA GLN A 61 -12.36 -25.51 13.97
C GLN A 61 -11.04 -24.73 13.97
N VAL A 62 -10.76 -24.00 15.06
CA VAL A 62 -9.51 -23.25 15.26
C VAL A 62 -8.30 -24.16 15.02
N GLY A 63 -7.37 -23.69 14.20
CA GLY A 63 -6.14 -24.42 13.88
C GLY A 63 -6.31 -25.64 12.96
N ILE A 64 -7.54 -25.97 12.54
CA ILE A 64 -7.81 -27.09 11.64
C ILE A 64 -8.16 -26.60 10.24
N THR A 65 -7.51 -27.18 9.24
CA THR A 65 -7.79 -26.89 7.83
C THR A 65 -9.23 -27.23 7.49
N SER A 66 -9.96 -26.23 7.03
CA SER A 66 -11.32 -26.35 6.51
C SER A 66 -11.32 -26.12 4.99
N SER A 67 -12.33 -26.65 4.30
CA SER A 67 -12.42 -26.57 2.84
C SER A 67 -13.82 -26.21 2.36
N ILE A 68 -13.86 -25.47 1.25
CA ILE A 68 -15.06 -25.05 0.54
C ILE A 68 -14.84 -25.36 -0.94
N ALA A 69 -15.89 -25.70 -1.66
CA ALA A 69 -15.86 -25.83 -3.11
C ALA A 69 -16.90 -24.92 -3.76
N VAL A 70 -16.52 -24.24 -4.85
CA VAL A 70 -17.46 -23.52 -5.70
C VAL A 70 -17.72 -24.34 -6.96
N LYS A 71 -18.95 -24.82 -7.11
CA LYS A 71 -19.42 -25.52 -8.30
C LYS A 71 -19.70 -24.52 -9.43
N LEU A 72 -19.01 -24.71 -10.54
CA LEU A 72 -19.14 -23.95 -11.76
C LEU A 72 -20.49 -24.23 -12.45
N ASP A 73 -21.06 -23.19 -13.05
CA ASP A 73 -22.13 -23.34 -14.02
C ASP A 73 -21.59 -24.06 -15.27
N PRO A 74 -22.12 -25.24 -15.65
CA PRO A 74 -21.62 -25.98 -16.81
C PRO A 74 -21.63 -25.17 -18.11
N THR A 75 -22.55 -24.22 -18.26
CA THR A 75 -22.66 -23.36 -19.44
C THR A 75 -21.48 -22.38 -19.58
N ARG A 76 -20.73 -22.15 -18.49
CA ARG A 76 -19.61 -21.22 -18.42
C ARG A 76 -18.23 -21.88 -18.39
N LYS A 77 -18.16 -23.22 -18.47
CA LYS A 77 -16.89 -23.96 -18.37
C LYS A 77 -15.84 -23.49 -19.38
N GLN A 78 -16.26 -23.10 -20.59
CA GLN A 78 -15.36 -22.62 -21.65
C GLN A 78 -14.78 -21.22 -21.38
N ASN A 79 -15.35 -20.46 -20.45
CA ASN A 79 -14.97 -19.09 -20.13
C ASN A 79 -14.27 -18.96 -18.77
N PHE A 80 -13.72 -20.05 -18.22
CA PHE A 80 -13.07 -20.03 -16.89
C PHE A 80 -11.90 -19.02 -16.79
N TYR A 81 -11.32 -18.62 -17.93
CA TYR A 81 -10.29 -17.57 -17.97
C TYR A 81 -10.83 -16.14 -17.81
N GLN A 82 -12.15 -15.93 -17.83
CA GLN A 82 -12.77 -14.61 -17.77
C GLN A 82 -13.21 -14.20 -16.36
N PHE A 83 -13.27 -15.14 -15.41
CA PHE A 83 -13.71 -14.88 -14.05
C PHE A 83 -13.00 -15.79 -13.04
N PHE A 84 -12.97 -15.35 -11.78
CA PHE A 84 -12.35 -16.05 -10.67
C PHE A 84 -13.24 -15.98 -9.44
N PHE A 85 -12.97 -16.83 -8.43
CA PHE A 85 -13.69 -16.77 -7.16
C PHE A 85 -12.81 -16.26 -6.05
N SER A 86 -13.44 -15.62 -5.08
CA SER A 86 -12.78 -15.12 -3.88
C SER A 86 -13.61 -15.51 -2.66
N VAL A 87 -12.93 -15.91 -1.58
CA VAL A 87 -13.54 -16.30 -0.31
C VAL A 87 -12.93 -15.44 0.80
N LEU A 88 -13.77 -14.74 1.58
CA LEU A 88 -13.35 -13.95 2.74
C LEU A 88 -14.23 -14.25 3.93
N ALA A 89 -13.63 -14.48 5.08
CA ALA A 89 -14.33 -14.49 6.35
C ALA A 89 -14.07 -13.17 7.09
N VAL A 90 -15.14 -12.53 7.55
CA VAL A 90 -15.09 -11.25 8.26
C VAL A 90 -15.84 -11.38 9.59
N SER A 91 -15.17 -11.09 10.70
CA SER A 91 -15.80 -10.88 12.00
C SER A 91 -15.52 -9.46 12.51
N GLU A 92 -15.97 -9.15 13.74
CA GLU A 92 -15.72 -7.85 14.36
C GLU A 92 -14.23 -7.55 14.54
N ASP A 93 -13.44 -8.58 14.87
CA ASP A 93 -12.06 -8.43 15.32
C ASP A 93 -11.02 -9.12 14.42
N HIS A 94 -11.46 -9.88 13.41
CA HIS A 94 -10.58 -10.69 12.56
C HIS A 94 -11.11 -10.84 11.13
N ILE A 95 -10.21 -10.71 10.14
CA ILE A 95 -10.50 -10.93 8.73
C ILE A 95 -9.42 -11.83 8.13
N PHE A 96 -9.84 -12.92 7.50
CA PHE A 96 -8.95 -13.85 6.80
C PHE A 96 -9.53 -14.29 5.45
N SER A 97 -8.66 -14.68 4.53
CA SER A 97 -9.04 -15.20 3.20
C SER A 97 -8.75 -16.69 3.06
N ALA A 98 -9.57 -17.40 2.29
CA ALA A 98 -9.26 -18.77 1.91
C ALA A 98 -8.37 -18.83 0.67
N ASP A 99 -7.40 -19.74 0.69
CA ASP A 99 -6.46 -19.97 -0.38
C ASP A 99 -7.10 -20.83 -1.49
N PRO A 100 -7.09 -20.38 -2.75
CA PRO A 100 -7.54 -21.19 -3.88
C PRO A 100 -6.59 -22.38 -4.09
N GLN A 101 -7.16 -23.54 -4.41
CA GLN A 101 -6.42 -24.76 -4.76
C GLN A 101 -6.30 -24.91 -6.29
N PRO A 102 -5.27 -25.61 -6.80
CA PRO A 102 -5.13 -25.90 -8.23
C PRO A 102 -6.38 -26.57 -8.80
N VAL A 103 -6.86 -26.08 -9.95
CA VAL A 103 -8.08 -26.58 -10.59
C VAL A 103 -7.68 -27.56 -11.70
N ALA A 104 -8.14 -28.81 -11.60
CA ALA A 104 -7.92 -29.78 -12.66
C ALA A 104 -8.62 -29.34 -13.96
N PRO A 105 -8.04 -29.57 -15.17
CA PRO A 105 -8.57 -29.06 -16.45
C PRO A 105 -10.03 -29.39 -16.78
N ASN A 106 -10.58 -30.43 -16.15
CA ASN A 106 -11.96 -30.88 -16.36
C ASN A 106 -12.87 -30.70 -15.14
N SER A 107 -12.36 -30.16 -14.04
CA SER A 107 -13.13 -29.96 -12.82
C SER A 107 -14.28 -28.98 -13.04
N LEU A 108 -15.42 -29.26 -12.42
CA LEU A 108 -16.52 -28.30 -12.25
C LEU A 108 -16.46 -27.63 -10.87
N TYR A 109 -15.38 -27.83 -10.14
CA TYR A 109 -15.20 -27.33 -8.78
C TYR A 109 -13.90 -26.55 -8.66
N VAL A 110 -13.98 -25.37 -8.07
CA VAL A 110 -12.84 -24.59 -7.58
C VAL A 110 -12.81 -24.76 -6.07
N ASN A 111 -11.76 -25.40 -5.57
CA ASN A 111 -11.63 -25.68 -4.14
C ASN A 111 -10.85 -24.55 -3.45
N PHE A 112 -11.21 -24.28 -2.21
CA PHE A 112 -10.58 -23.31 -1.33
C PHE A 112 -10.28 -23.97 0.00
N THR A 113 -9.19 -23.55 0.65
CA THR A 113 -8.82 -24.01 1.99
C THR A 113 -8.44 -22.84 2.88
N TYR A 114 -8.75 -22.93 4.17
CA TYR A 114 -8.31 -21.95 5.16
C TYR A 114 -8.10 -22.63 6.52
N VAL A 115 -7.36 -21.95 7.40
CA VAL A 115 -7.13 -22.39 8.78
C VAL A 115 -7.47 -21.20 9.68
N PRO A 116 -8.64 -21.20 10.36
CA PRO A 116 -9.01 -20.06 11.19
C PRO A 116 -8.17 -20.03 12.47
N LEU A 117 -7.74 -18.82 12.86
CA LEU A 117 -6.90 -18.61 14.04
C LEU A 117 -7.70 -18.33 15.33
N PHE A 118 -8.95 -17.89 15.19
CA PHE A 118 -9.79 -17.49 16.32
C PHE A 118 -11.20 -18.05 16.17
N ALA A 119 -11.75 -18.53 17.29
CA ALA A 119 -13.13 -18.95 17.40
C ALA A 119 -14.08 -17.74 17.25
N GLY A 120 -15.33 -18.01 16.90
CA GLY A 120 -16.37 -17.00 16.79
C GLY A 120 -17.22 -17.11 15.53
N GLU A 121 -18.10 -16.15 15.36
CA GLU A 121 -18.98 -16.07 14.19
C GLU A 121 -18.39 -15.13 13.13
N TYR A 122 -18.41 -15.57 11.88
CA TYR A 122 -17.91 -14.84 10.73
C TYR A 122 -18.98 -14.76 9.64
N ASP A 123 -19.05 -13.63 8.98
CA ASP A 123 -19.69 -13.51 7.67
C ASP A 123 -18.70 -13.99 6.60
N LEU A 124 -19.03 -15.12 5.96
CA LEU A 124 -18.21 -15.72 4.93
C LEU A 124 -18.73 -15.33 3.54
N TYR A 125 -18.03 -14.39 2.91
CA TYR A 125 -18.31 -13.91 1.57
C TYR A 125 -17.70 -14.83 0.52
N VAL A 126 -18.51 -15.27 -0.44
CA VAL A 126 -18.07 -16.05 -1.61
C VAL A 126 -18.52 -15.34 -2.88
N GLU A 127 -17.56 -14.92 -3.70
CA GLU A 127 -17.82 -13.95 -4.78
C GLU A 127 -17.16 -14.37 -6.09
N GLU A 128 -17.85 -14.13 -7.20
CA GLU A 128 -17.38 -14.29 -8.59
C GLU A 128 -16.94 -12.92 -9.13
N ILE A 129 -15.71 -12.82 -9.62
CA ILE A 129 -15.07 -11.57 -10.06
C ILE A 129 -14.64 -11.70 -11.52
N PHE A 130 -15.04 -10.76 -12.38
CA PHE A 130 -14.76 -10.79 -13.81
C PHE A 130 -13.51 -9.96 -14.19
N GLN A 131 -12.70 -10.48 -15.11
CA GLN A 131 -11.40 -9.90 -15.48
C GLN A 131 -11.50 -8.56 -16.24
N ASP A 132 -12.38 -8.50 -17.23
CA ASP A 132 -12.39 -7.38 -18.19
C ASP A 132 -13.46 -6.32 -17.88
N VAL A 133 -14.34 -6.61 -16.93
CA VAL A 133 -15.40 -5.72 -16.49
C VAL A 133 -15.38 -5.62 -14.97
N PRO A 134 -15.63 -4.45 -14.37
CA PRO A 134 -15.68 -4.26 -12.93
C PRO A 134 -16.96 -4.87 -12.34
N TRP A 135 -17.31 -6.09 -12.73
CA TRP A 135 -18.47 -6.82 -12.26
C TRP A 135 -18.03 -7.83 -11.20
N GLN A 136 -18.77 -7.82 -10.11
CA GLN A 136 -18.65 -8.74 -9.01
C GLN A 136 -20.05 -9.27 -8.74
N LYS A 137 -20.16 -10.58 -8.60
CA LYS A 137 -21.41 -11.26 -8.28
C LYS A 137 -21.24 -12.02 -6.99
N GLN A 138 -22.23 -11.98 -6.13
CA GLN A 138 -22.24 -12.83 -4.95
C GLN A 138 -22.75 -14.23 -5.34
N ILE A 139 -22.11 -15.26 -4.78
CA ILE A 139 -22.64 -16.62 -4.89
C ILE A 139 -23.95 -16.70 -4.10
N HIS A 140 -24.93 -17.44 -4.61
CA HIS A 140 -26.20 -17.62 -3.93
C HIS A 140 -25.98 -18.16 -2.50
N GLY A 141 -26.50 -17.45 -1.50
CA GLY A 141 -26.33 -17.76 -0.07
C GLY A 141 -25.21 -16.98 0.63
N SER A 142 -24.34 -16.28 -0.12
CA SER A 142 -23.33 -15.38 0.46
C SER A 142 -23.97 -14.08 0.98
N PRO A 143 -23.51 -13.51 2.11
CA PRO A 143 -22.56 -14.13 3.03
C PRO A 143 -23.18 -15.32 3.79
N PHE A 144 -22.39 -16.39 3.96
CA PHE A 144 -22.75 -17.52 4.80
C PHE A 144 -22.38 -17.21 6.25
N ARG A 145 -23.18 -17.68 7.22
CA ARG A 145 -22.81 -17.60 8.64
C ARG A 145 -21.88 -18.76 8.97
N LEU A 146 -20.58 -18.49 9.06
CA LEU A 146 -19.55 -19.44 9.45
C LEU A 146 -19.35 -19.37 10.97
N VAL A 147 -19.50 -20.50 11.66
CA VAL A 147 -19.16 -20.66 13.07
C VAL A 147 -17.82 -21.38 13.17
N VAL A 148 -16.83 -20.72 13.76
CA VAL A 148 -15.54 -21.33 14.08
C VAL A 148 -15.56 -21.76 15.54
N GLU A 149 -15.51 -23.06 15.76
CA GLU A 149 -15.46 -23.69 17.07
C GLU A 149 -14.00 -23.93 17.51
N GLY A 150 -13.82 -24.13 18.80
CA GLY A 150 -12.51 -24.38 19.41
C GLY A 150 -12.43 -23.66 20.73
N ASP A 151 -11.43 -24.04 21.54
CA ASP A 151 -11.02 -23.18 22.64
C ASP A 151 -10.70 -21.83 22.01
N GLU A 152 -11.21 -20.74 22.61
CA GLU A 152 -10.66 -19.42 22.31
C GLU A 152 -9.15 -19.59 22.50
N THR A 153 -8.39 -19.64 21.40
CA THR A 153 -6.94 -19.47 21.43
C THR A 153 -6.77 -18.26 22.32
N ASN A 154 -6.27 -18.46 23.54
CA ASN A 154 -6.42 -17.46 24.59
C ASN A 154 -5.94 -16.16 23.96
N ALA A 155 -6.86 -15.21 23.74
CA ALA A 155 -6.53 -14.04 22.93
C ALA A 155 -5.30 -13.34 23.53
N ASP A 156 -5.08 -13.52 24.83
CA ASP A 156 -3.91 -13.09 25.55
C ASP A 156 -2.63 -13.89 25.24
N ASP A 157 -2.71 -15.20 25.00
CA ASP A 157 -1.57 -16.00 24.50
C ASP A 157 -1.18 -15.54 23.09
N PHE A 158 -2.16 -15.28 22.21
CA PHE A 158 -1.89 -14.74 20.88
C PHE A 158 -1.26 -13.34 20.96
N LYS A 159 -1.82 -12.43 21.78
CA LYS A 159 -1.22 -11.11 22.04
C LYS A 159 0.21 -11.24 22.52
N THR A 160 0.45 -12.09 23.52
CA THR A 160 1.77 -12.34 24.08
C THR A 160 2.72 -12.87 23.01
N HIS A 161 2.25 -13.79 22.17
CA HIS A 161 3.03 -14.28 21.03
C HIS A 161 3.37 -13.14 20.06
N THR A 162 2.40 -12.31 19.65
CA THR A 162 2.62 -11.19 18.73
C THR A 162 3.54 -10.10 19.30
N ASP A 163 3.54 -9.87 20.61
CA ASP A 163 4.47 -8.95 21.30
C ASP A 163 5.91 -9.49 21.34
N ASN A 164 6.06 -10.82 21.26
CA ASN A 164 7.36 -11.48 21.21
C ASN A 164 7.89 -11.67 19.78
N LEU A 165 7.05 -11.47 18.76
CA LEU A 165 7.50 -11.48 17.37
C LEU A 165 8.47 -10.31 17.08
N PRO A 166 9.43 -10.50 16.17
CA PRO A 166 10.28 -9.41 15.73
C PRO A 166 9.47 -8.39 14.93
N SER A 167 9.99 -7.17 14.85
CA SER A 167 9.45 -6.12 13.98
C SER A 167 9.53 -6.57 12.51
N CYS A 168 8.44 -6.46 11.75
CA CYS A 168 8.44 -6.75 10.31
C CYS A 168 9.43 -5.87 9.55
N GLN A 169 9.84 -4.76 10.14
CA GLN A 169 10.85 -3.88 9.57
C GLN A 169 12.30 -4.38 9.75
N THR A 170 12.50 -5.46 10.51
CA THR A 170 13.84 -5.99 10.86
C THR A 170 14.14 -7.38 10.30
N ILE A 171 13.14 -8.06 9.75
CA ILE A 171 13.31 -9.42 9.23
C ILE A 171 13.95 -9.42 7.83
N SER A 172 14.60 -10.53 7.47
CA SER A 172 15.03 -10.76 6.08
C SER A 172 13.81 -11.00 5.17
N TRP A 173 13.84 -10.41 3.98
CA TRP A 173 12.78 -10.51 2.96
C TRP A 173 13.10 -11.46 1.81
N GLU A 174 14.07 -12.35 2.00
CA GLU A 174 14.42 -13.39 1.01
C GLU A 174 13.25 -14.36 0.73
N ASP A 175 12.33 -14.50 1.69
CA ASP A 175 11.15 -15.35 1.58
C ASP A 175 9.88 -14.49 1.44
N PRO A 176 9.27 -14.38 0.24
CA PRO A 176 8.10 -13.54 0.02
C PRO A 176 6.85 -14.04 0.76
N SER A 177 6.87 -15.22 1.39
CA SER A 177 5.77 -15.67 2.22
C SER A 177 5.69 -14.97 3.58
N TRP A 178 6.67 -14.11 3.92
CA TRP A 178 6.72 -13.36 5.18
C TRP A 178 5.46 -12.51 5.43
N VAL A 179 4.79 -12.08 4.37
CA VAL A 179 3.58 -11.25 4.35
C VAL A 179 2.28 -12.07 4.36
N LYS A 180 2.34 -13.40 4.51
CA LYS A 180 1.13 -14.20 4.77
C LYS A 180 0.64 -13.93 6.20
N GLY A 181 -0.60 -13.49 6.31
CA GLY A 181 -1.20 -13.09 7.57
C GLY A 181 -2.63 -12.65 7.41
N ASP A 182 -3.19 -12.19 8.52
CA ASP A 182 -4.59 -11.81 8.64
C ASP A 182 -4.71 -10.37 9.14
N TRP A 183 -5.86 -9.75 8.93
CA TRP A 183 -6.15 -8.45 9.54
C TRP A 183 -6.84 -8.67 10.88
N ILE A 184 -6.35 -7.99 11.91
CA ILE A 184 -6.88 -8.10 13.27
C ILE A 184 -7.06 -6.72 13.90
N THR A 185 -7.94 -6.61 14.90
CA THR A 185 -8.11 -5.38 15.66
C THR A 185 -7.19 -5.33 16.88
N ARG A 186 -7.20 -4.17 17.55
CA ARG A 186 -6.57 -3.96 18.87
C ARG A 186 -6.96 -5.00 19.93
N LYS A 187 -8.13 -5.62 19.82
CA LYS A 187 -8.56 -6.63 20.79
C LYS A 187 -7.76 -7.93 20.69
N LEU A 188 -7.20 -8.22 19.51
CA LEU A 188 -6.39 -9.41 19.26
C LEU A 188 -4.90 -9.09 19.07
N SER A 189 -4.56 -7.88 18.64
CA SER A 189 -3.15 -7.49 18.48
C SER A 189 -2.43 -7.33 19.82
N GLY A 190 -1.17 -7.71 19.87
CA GLY A 190 -0.25 -7.35 20.95
C GLY A 190 -0.16 -5.83 21.20
N ARG A 191 0.34 -5.44 22.37
CA ARG A 191 0.44 -4.02 22.78
C ARG A 191 1.71 -3.34 22.31
N LYS A 192 2.79 -4.09 22.10
CA LYS A 192 4.13 -3.57 21.85
C LYS A 192 4.24 -2.86 20.50
N HIS A 193 3.63 -3.43 19.47
CA HIS A 193 3.80 -2.97 18.10
C HIS A 193 2.77 -1.92 17.68
N GLY A 194 1.63 -1.85 18.40
CA GLY A 194 0.55 -0.90 18.14
C GLY A 194 -0.39 -1.33 17.01
N VAL A 195 -1.34 -0.46 16.68
CA VAL A 195 -2.33 -0.64 15.60
C VAL A 195 -2.49 0.65 14.81
N LEU A 196 -3.01 0.57 13.59
CA LEU A 196 -3.33 1.74 12.77
C LEU A 196 -4.36 2.63 13.46
N ARG A 197 -4.54 3.86 12.95
CA ARG A 197 -5.51 4.82 13.51
C ARG A 197 -6.97 4.34 13.45
N SER A 198 -7.27 3.36 12.59
CA SER A 198 -8.56 2.67 12.47
C SER A 198 -8.79 1.61 13.55
N GLY A 199 -7.76 1.25 14.33
CA GLY A 199 -7.80 0.15 15.29
C GLY A 199 -7.46 -1.21 14.69
N TRP A 200 -7.24 -1.29 13.38
CA TRP A 200 -6.81 -2.51 12.68
C TRP A 200 -5.30 -2.56 12.49
N VAL A 201 -4.76 -3.77 12.29
CA VAL A 201 -3.38 -4.00 11.85
C VAL A 201 -3.33 -5.30 11.05
N PHE A 202 -2.44 -5.36 10.06
CA PHE A 202 -2.14 -6.62 9.39
C PHE A 202 -1.09 -7.38 10.21
N GLN A 203 -1.37 -8.63 10.56
CA GLN A 203 -0.52 -9.45 11.41
C GLN A 203 0.01 -10.65 10.60
N PRO A 204 1.24 -10.56 10.06
CA PRO A 204 1.91 -11.72 9.50
C PRO A 204 2.25 -12.75 10.56
N LYS A 205 2.45 -14.00 10.12
CA LYS A 205 2.75 -15.12 11.02
C LYS A 205 4.15 -15.04 11.67
N ARG A 206 5.08 -14.28 11.09
CA ARG A 206 6.51 -14.32 11.43
C ARG A 206 7.02 -13.03 12.08
N CYS A 207 6.24 -11.97 12.05
CA CYS A 207 6.65 -10.65 12.51
C CYS A 207 5.42 -9.81 12.84
N SER A 208 5.63 -8.71 13.56
CA SER A 208 4.61 -7.70 13.86
C SER A 208 5.07 -6.34 13.35
N PHE A 209 4.19 -5.56 12.74
CA PHE A 209 4.58 -4.25 12.23
C PHE A 209 4.67 -3.22 13.35
N ASP A 210 5.81 -2.56 13.49
CA ASP A 210 5.90 -1.38 14.35
C ASP A 210 5.07 -0.23 13.74
N ILE A 211 4.14 0.30 14.52
CA ILE A 211 3.34 1.47 14.17
C ILE A 211 3.96 2.74 14.77
N PHE A 212 4.14 3.76 13.95
CA PHE A 212 4.73 5.04 14.33
C PHE A 212 3.63 6.07 14.59
N THR A 213 3.73 6.70 15.76
CA THR A 213 2.87 7.80 16.20
C THR A 213 3.34 9.13 15.63
N ILE A 214 2.53 10.19 15.79
CA ILE A 214 2.94 11.53 15.38
C ILE A 214 4.20 11.99 16.13
N ASP A 215 4.33 11.66 17.42
CA ASP A 215 5.50 12.02 18.22
C ASP A 215 6.76 11.31 17.69
N ASP A 216 6.64 10.03 17.33
CA ASP A 216 7.74 9.29 16.69
C ASP A 216 8.19 9.99 15.39
N ILE A 217 7.24 10.40 14.55
CA ILE A 217 7.53 11.11 13.31
C ILE A 217 8.17 12.48 13.58
N GLU A 218 7.76 13.19 14.62
CA GLU A 218 8.37 14.46 15.01
C GLU A 218 9.82 14.29 15.48
N PHE A 219 10.11 13.24 16.27
CA PHE A 219 11.49 12.89 16.61
C PHE A 219 12.32 12.57 15.36
N ALA A 220 11.76 11.83 14.41
CA ALA A 220 12.42 11.52 13.16
C ALA A 220 12.67 12.78 12.30
N ALA A 221 11.70 13.68 12.19
CA ALA A 221 11.82 14.94 11.47
C ALA A 221 12.87 15.88 12.09
N ALA A 222 13.11 15.78 13.40
CA ALA A 222 14.14 16.53 14.11
C ALA A 222 15.54 15.88 14.07
N SER A 223 15.68 14.68 13.49
CA SER A 223 16.97 14.02 13.23
C SER A 223 17.93 14.96 12.50
N LYS A 224 19.24 14.85 12.75
CA LYS A 224 20.25 15.61 11.98
C LYS A 224 20.48 15.09 10.57
N VAL A 225 20.15 13.82 10.34
CA VAL A 225 20.33 13.15 9.05
C VAL A 225 19.02 13.22 8.30
N PRO A 226 18.96 13.81 7.10
CA PRO A 226 17.74 13.83 6.33
C PRO A 226 17.39 12.44 5.81
N LYS A 227 16.10 12.18 5.70
CA LYS A 227 15.48 10.88 5.48
C LYS A 227 14.41 11.01 4.42
N THR A 228 14.54 10.24 3.35
CA THR A 228 13.74 10.44 2.15
C THR A 228 13.08 9.15 1.67
N ILE A 229 11.76 9.18 1.47
CA ILE A 229 10.98 8.12 0.81
C ILE A 229 10.47 8.66 -0.53
N ALA A 230 10.71 7.95 -1.62
CA ALA A 230 10.14 8.24 -2.93
C ALA A 230 9.09 7.21 -3.33
N ILE A 231 7.88 7.66 -3.64
CA ILE A 231 6.75 6.86 -4.11
C ILE A 231 6.57 7.09 -5.61
N LEU A 232 6.91 6.09 -6.40
CA LEU A 232 6.85 6.12 -7.87
C LEU A 232 5.71 5.21 -8.33
N GLY A 233 4.59 5.79 -8.77
CA GLY A 233 3.50 4.95 -9.27
C GLY A 233 2.29 5.74 -9.72
N SER A 234 1.16 5.06 -9.85
CA SER A 234 -0.08 5.65 -10.34
C SER A 234 -0.89 6.30 -9.22
N SER A 235 -2.16 6.62 -9.50
CA SER A 235 -3.15 7.01 -8.49
C SER A 235 -3.21 6.06 -7.29
N THR A 236 -3.01 4.76 -7.51
CA THR A 236 -3.11 3.76 -6.43
C THR A 236 -1.97 3.93 -5.42
N GLU A 237 -0.73 4.10 -5.90
CA GLU A 237 0.46 4.29 -5.06
C GLU A 237 0.52 5.71 -4.48
N ARG A 238 -0.04 6.70 -5.18
CA ARG A 238 -0.23 8.06 -4.65
C ARG A 238 -0.96 8.08 -3.31
N GLY A 239 -1.86 7.12 -3.09
CA GLY A 239 -2.49 6.89 -1.80
C GLY A 239 -1.48 6.78 -0.65
N ILE A 240 -0.40 6.02 -0.86
CA ILE A 240 0.63 5.75 0.16
C ILE A 240 1.37 7.04 0.48
N PHE A 241 1.70 7.82 -0.54
CA PHE A 241 2.28 9.15 -0.36
C PHE A 241 1.36 10.06 0.47
N LEU A 242 0.08 10.14 0.14
CA LEU A 242 -0.87 10.95 0.90
C LEU A 242 -1.04 10.44 2.33
N SER A 243 -0.97 9.12 2.56
CA SER A 243 -0.98 8.54 3.91
C SER A 243 0.27 8.92 4.71
N LEU A 244 1.46 8.94 4.11
CA LEU A 244 2.69 9.41 4.77
C LEU A 244 2.56 10.88 5.22
N VAL A 245 2.04 11.73 4.32
CA VAL A 245 1.78 13.14 4.62
C VAL A 245 0.74 13.27 5.75
N ASP A 246 -0.38 12.57 5.65
CA ASP A 246 -1.43 12.56 6.66
C ASP A 246 -0.91 12.07 8.02
N LEU A 247 -0.10 11.02 8.08
CA LEU A 247 0.52 10.55 9.34
C LEU A 247 1.43 11.61 9.98
N THR A 248 2.03 12.46 9.15
CA THR A 248 3.02 13.45 9.58
C THR A 248 2.41 14.78 10.03
N LEU A 249 1.25 15.15 9.46
CA LEU A 249 0.57 16.39 9.79
C LEU A 249 -0.18 16.31 11.14
N ARG A 250 -0.23 17.43 11.86
CA ARG A 250 -1.10 17.62 13.02
C ARG A 250 -2.54 17.87 12.60
N LYS A 251 -3.49 17.83 13.53
CA LYS A 251 -4.92 17.96 13.23
C LYS A 251 -5.22 19.29 12.51
N GLU A 252 -4.66 20.37 13.02
CA GLU A 252 -4.81 21.74 12.53
C GLU A 252 -4.17 21.95 11.16
N GLU A 253 -3.07 21.27 10.86
CA GLU A 253 -2.36 21.40 9.58
C GLU A 253 -3.07 20.66 8.44
N LYS A 254 -3.97 19.72 8.76
CA LYS A 254 -4.73 18.91 7.80
C LYS A 254 -5.98 19.57 7.26
N VAL A 255 -6.42 20.69 7.84
CA VAL A 255 -7.71 21.33 7.51
C VAL A 255 -7.88 21.52 6.00
N ASN A 256 -6.79 21.84 5.31
CA ASN A 256 -6.77 22.11 3.87
C ASN A 256 -6.24 20.96 3.02
N LEU A 257 -5.90 19.79 3.59
CA LEU A 257 -5.20 18.72 2.88
C LEU A 257 -5.92 18.34 1.57
N MET A 258 -7.20 18.02 1.59
CA MET A 258 -8.01 17.70 0.39
C MET A 258 -8.00 18.78 -0.69
N ARG A 259 -7.92 20.05 -0.28
CA ARG A 259 -8.00 21.21 -1.19
C ARG A 259 -6.63 21.70 -1.63
N SER A 260 -5.57 21.23 -0.97
CA SER A 260 -4.19 21.64 -1.23
C SER A 260 -3.71 21.20 -2.60
N ASP A 261 -2.68 21.88 -3.10
CA ASP A 261 -2.03 21.55 -4.36
C ASP A 261 -1.45 20.14 -4.32
N LEU A 262 -0.92 19.73 -3.17
CA LEU A 262 -0.41 18.39 -2.93
C LEU A 262 -1.47 17.29 -3.19
N ALA A 263 -2.68 17.46 -2.64
CA ALA A 263 -3.78 16.52 -2.83
C ALA A 263 -4.44 16.59 -4.21
N LYS A 264 -4.16 17.63 -5.01
CA LYS A 264 -4.63 17.72 -6.41
C LYS A 264 -3.55 17.40 -7.43
N CYS A 265 -2.29 17.33 -7.03
CA CYS A 265 -1.17 17.15 -7.93
C CYS A 265 -1.13 15.77 -8.59
N TRP A 266 -1.10 15.75 -9.92
CA TRP A 266 -1.03 14.54 -10.76
C TRP A 266 0.31 14.37 -11.49
N GLY A 267 1.36 15.02 -10.99
CA GLY A 267 2.70 15.00 -11.57
C GLY A 267 3.76 14.66 -10.54
N PHE A 268 4.58 15.65 -10.19
CA PHE A 268 5.57 15.57 -9.13
C PHE A 268 5.09 16.33 -7.90
N ALA A 269 5.23 15.73 -6.72
CA ALA A 269 5.00 16.41 -5.46
C ALA A 269 6.03 15.98 -4.42
N GLU A 270 6.49 16.92 -3.61
CA GLU A 270 7.46 16.71 -2.55
C GLU A 270 6.95 17.40 -1.29
N PHE A 271 6.92 16.66 -0.20
CA PHE A 271 6.54 17.12 1.13
C PHE A 271 7.74 16.95 2.05
N GLN A 272 8.06 18.00 2.81
CA GLN A 272 9.16 17.99 3.76
C GLN A 272 8.71 18.54 5.11
N LEU A 273 8.99 17.80 6.17
CA LEU A 273 8.92 18.23 7.56
C LEU A 273 10.30 18.09 8.19
N GLY A 274 10.98 19.22 8.42
CA GLY A 274 12.36 19.20 8.92
C GLY A 274 13.27 18.37 8.01
N ASN A 275 13.81 17.29 8.57
CA ASN A 275 14.69 16.35 7.88
C ASN A 275 13.96 15.10 7.37
N LEU A 276 12.63 15.03 7.44
CA LEU A 276 11.83 13.96 6.85
C LEU A 276 11.18 14.42 5.54
N HIS A 277 11.46 13.70 4.44
CA HIS A 277 11.12 14.07 3.07
C HIS A 277 10.33 12.94 2.41
N PHE A 278 9.23 13.28 1.74
CA PHE A 278 8.44 12.35 0.94
C PHE A 278 8.31 12.90 -0.46
N ILE A 279 8.56 12.06 -1.46
CA ILE A 279 8.44 12.39 -2.88
C ILE A 279 7.36 11.50 -3.49
N TYR A 280 6.56 12.06 -4.38
CA TYR A 280 5.64 11.36 -5.26
C TYR A 280 5.87 11.79 -6.70
N GLN A 281 5.88 10.81 -7.61
CA GLN A 281 5.85 11.03 -9.05
C GLN A 281 4.83 10.09 -9.68
N ASP A 282 3.91 10.61 -10.50
CA ASP A 282 3.10 9.76 -11.37
C ASP A 282 4.03 9.01 -12.32
N PHE A 283 4.20 7.71 -12.11
CA PHE A 283 5.26 6.90 -12.70
C PHE A 283 4.66 5.65 -13.34
N ARG A 284 3.75 5.84 -14.31
CA ARG A 284 2.96 4.75 -14.91
C ARG A 284 3.72 3.93 -15.96
N VAL A 285 4.99 3.61 -15.66
CA VAL A 285 5.85 2.84 -16.55
C VAL A 285 5.31 1.43 -16.77
N GLU A 286 4.44 0.89 -15.91
CA GLU A 286 3.79 -0.40 -16.18
C GLU A 286 2.87 -0.40 -17.41
N LYS A 287 2.54 0.79 -17.93
CA LYS A 287 1.76 0.96 -19.16
C LYS A 287 2.63 1.10 -20.41
N SER A 288 3.95 1.28 -20.29
CA SER A 288 4.81 1.21 -21.47
C SER A 288 4.84 -0.23 -21.99
N GLN A 289 4.65 -0.41 -23.29
CA GLN A 289 4.92 -1.70 -23.94
C GLN A 289 6.39 -2.05 -23.78
N ASP A 290 6.72 -3.35 -23.81
CA ASP A 290 8.10 -3.85 -23.76
C ASP A 290 8.92 -3.12 -24.84
N VAL A 291 9.80 -2.22 -24.42
CA VAL A 291 10.66 -1.46 -25.32
C VAL A 291 11.73 -2.41 -25.83
N TYR A 292 11.44 -3.12 -26.92
CA TYR A 292 12.50 -3.75 -27.70
C TYR A 292 13.24 -2.65 -28.46
N PRO A 293 14.56 -2.46 -28.25
CA PRO A 293 15.37 -1.60 -29.10
C PRO A 293 15.59 -2.34 -30.43
N GLY A 294 14.61 -2.25 -31.32
CA GLY A 294 14.63 -2.95 -32.60
C GLY A 294 13.32 -2.78 -33.35
N GLY A 295 13.04 -1.54 -33.77
CA GLY A 295 11.84 -1.22 -34.56
C GLY A 295 11.95 -1.78 -35.98
N SER A 296 10.93 -2.52 -36.40
CA SER A 296 10.63 -2.77 -37.81
C SER A 296 10.31 -1.44 -38.51
N SER A 297 10.66 -1.34 -39.79
CA SER A 297 10.44 -0.19 -40.68
C SER A 297 8.98 0.07 -41.07
N GLU A 298 8.02 -0.38 -40.26
CA GLU A 298 6.59 -0.13 -40.47
C GLU A 298 6.18 1.07 -39.62
N GLY A 299 5.37 1.98 -40.18
CA GLY A 299 5.11 3.32 -39.62
C GLY A 299 4.76 3.35 -38.12
N VAL A 300 5.00 4.49 -37.48
CA VAL A 300 4.84 4.64 -36.03
C VAL A 300 3.36 4.81 -35.68
N ASN A 301 2.82 3.90 -34.88
CA ASN A 301 1.47 4.01 -34.35
C ASN A 301 1.44 5.04 -33.21
N ILE A 302 0.72 6.14 -33.45
CA ILE A 302 0.54 7.24 -32.51
C ILE A 302 -0.86 7.16 -31.92
N THR A 303 -0.93 7.27 -30.59
CA THR A 303 -2.20 7.46 -29.86
C THR A 303 -2.26 8.88 -29.34
N CYS A 304 -3.39 9.55 -29.53
CA CYS A 304 -3.64 10.88 -28.99
C CYS A 304 -4.85 10.86 -28.06
N HIS A 305 -4.77 11.63 -26.98
CA HIS A 305 -5.88 11.94 -26.11
C HIS A 305 -6.25 13.40 -26.30
N ASN A 306 -7.45 13.66 -26.83
CA ASN A 306 -7.86 14.96 -27.34
C ASN A 306 -6.88 15.48 -28.42
N ASP A 307 -6.22 16.61 -28.16
CA ASP A 307 -5.26 17.28 -29.04
C ASP A 307 -3.79 16.98 -28.69
N LYS A 308 -3.55 16.13 -27.68
CA LYS A 308 -2.21 15.82 -27.18
C LYS A 308 -1.80 14.40 -27.55
N LYS A 309 -0.55 14.25 -28.01
CA LYS A 309 0.08 12.93 -28.18
C LYS A 309 0.21 12.27 -26.81
N VAL A 310 -0.24 11.02 -26.68
CA VAL A 310 0.13 10.18 -25.55
C VAL A 310 1.59 9.79 -25.80
N ASN A 311 2.49 10.03 -24.84
CA ASN A 311 3.88 9.58 -24.98
C ASN A 311 3.87 8.11 -25.42
N GLU A 312 4.59 7.81 -26.51
CA GLU A 312 4.79 6.43 -26.95
C GLU A 312 5.40 5.65 -25.78
N GLY A 313 5.06 4.37 -25.61
CA GLY A 313 5.53 3.58 -24.47
C GLY A 313 7.04 3.64 -24.29
N SER A 314 7.79 3.70 -25.38
CA SER A 314 9.24 3.90 -25.41
C SER A 314 9.66 5.25 -24.84
N GLN A 315 9.02 6.35 -25.25
CA GLN A 315 9.33 7.71 -24.77
C GLN A 315 9.02 7.85 -23.29
N LEU A 316 7.85 7.39 -22.83
CA LEU A 316 7.49 7.40 -21.41
C LEU A 316 8.54 6.68 -20.55
N PHE A 317 9.05 5.54 -21.04
CA PHE A 317 10.07 4.78 -20.32
C PHE A 317 11.45 5.47 -20.35
N GLN A 318 11.82 6.13 -21.45
CA GLN A 318 13.04 6.93 -21.50
C GLN A 318 12.97 8.14 -20.56
N ASP A 319 11.85 8.84 -20.53
CA ASP A 319 11.60 9.95 -19.61
C ASP A 319 11.70 9.47 -18.15
N ALA A 320 11.20 8.26 -17.86
CA ALA A 320 11.32 7.63 -16.55
C ALA A 320 12.79 7.36 -16.16
N LEU A 321 13.60 6.85 -17.09
CA LEU A 321 15.03 6.63 -16.87
C LEU A 321 15.77 7.94 -16.62
N GLN A 322 15.45 8.98 -17.40
CA GLN A 322 16.03 10.31 -17.23
C GLN A 322 15.57 10.95 -15.91
N PHE A 323 14.31 10.80 -15.51
CA PHE A 323 13.84 11.28 -14.21
C PHE A 323 14.62 10.67 -13.04
N LEU A 324 14.90 9.35 -13.09
CA LEU A 324 15.75 8.71 -12.09
C LEU A 324 17.14 9.34 -12.06
N GLU A 325 17.78 9.50 -13.21
CA GLU A 325 19.15 9.98 -13.32
C GLU A 325 19.28 11.47 -12.96
N GLU A 326 18.38 12.31 -13.46
CA GLU A 326 18.49 13.75 -13.40
C GLU A 326 17.82 14.37 -12.18
N THR A 327 16.74 13.75 -11.69
CA THR A 327 15.96 14.28 -10.55
C THR A 327 16.19 13.47 -9.29
N LEU A 328 15.97 12.15 -9.31
CA LEU A 328 16.00 11.34 -8.09
C LEU A 328 17.42 11.04 -7.60
N PHE A 329 18.33 10.75 -8.53
CA PHE A 329 19.76 10.48 -8.29
C PHE A 329 20.68 11.59 -8.80
N GLY A 330 20.10 12.76 -9.11
CA GLY A 330 20.84 13.95 -9.50
C GLY A 330 21.64 14.57 -8.35
N PRO A 331 21.93 15.89 -8.39
CA PRO A 331 22.72 16.57 -7.35
C PRO A 331 21.99 16.71 -6.00
N ARG A 332 20.74 16.27 -5.91
CA ARG A 332 19.96 16.25 -4.67
C ARG A 332 20.36 15.07 -3.79
N GLN A 333 19.91 15.10 -2.54
CA GLN A 333 20.01 13.95 -1.67
C GLN A 333 19.23 12.77 -2.25
N TRP A 334 19.91 11.63 -2.38
CA TRP A 334 19.29 10.39 -2.87
C TRP A 334 18.28 9.84 -1.86
N PRO A 335 17.17 9.26 -2.33
CA PRO A 335 16.18 8.67 -1.44
C PRO A 335 16.79 7.52 -0.63
N ASP A 336 16.45 7.37 0.64
CA ASP A 336 16.79 6.15 1.39
C ASP A 336 15.93 4.98 0.91
N ILE A 337 14.68 5.26 0.52
CA ILE A 337 13.69 4.26 0.12
C ILE A 337 13.00 4.69 -1.17
N ILE A 338 12.91 3.76 -2.14
CA ILE A 338 12.09 3.90 -3.35
C ILE A 338 11.00 2.84 -3.32
N PHE A 339 9.75 3.26 -3.25
CA PHE A 339 8.60 2.40 -3.48
C PHE A 339 8.14 2.58 -4.92
N VAL A 340 8.07 1.50 -5.71
CA VAL A 340 7.81 1.63 -7.16
C VAL A 340 6.81 0.60 -7.68
N ALA A 341 5.81 1.04 -8.43
CA ALA A 341 4.95 0.15 -9.22
C ALA A 341 5.58 -0.09 -10.60
N SER A 342 6.38 -1.15 -10.73
CA SER A 342 7.09 -1.46 -11.97
C SER A 342 7.15 -2.96 -12.21
N PRO A 343 6.83 -3.46 -13.43
CA PRO A 343 7.02 -4.86 -13.76
C PRO A 343 8.53 -5.19 -13.75
N ARG A 344 8.85 -6.46 -13.48
CA ARG A 344 10.24 -6.94 -13.36
C ARG A 344 11.15 -6.50 -14.52
N LYS A 345 10.67 -6.58 -15.76
CA LYS A 345 11.44 -6.19 -16.95
C LYS A 345 11.88 -4.72 -16.88
N HIS A 346 10.97 -3.82 -16.51
CA HIS A 346 11.28 -2.40 -16.34
C HIS A 346 12.22 -2.19 -15.15
N LEU A 347 12.01 -2.89 -14.03
CA LEU A 347 12.89 -2.81 -12.86
C LEU A 347 14.36 -3.09 -13.22
N ILE A 348 14.65 -4.09 -14.06
CA ILE A 348 16.02 -4.38 -14.54
C ILE A 348 16.66 -3.15 -15.20
N HIS A 349 15.90 -2.43 -16.03
CA HIS A 349 16.41 -1.23 -16.71
C HIS A 349 16.53 -0.04 -15.77
N LEU A 350 15.59 0.14 -14.84
CA LEU A 350 15.66 1.19 -13.82
C LEU A 350 16.90 0.99 -12.92
N LEU A 351 17.18 -0.25 -12.49
CA LEU A 351 18.34 -0.59 -11.66
C LEU A 351 19.67 -0.21 -12.33
N LYS A 352 19.77 -0.31 -13.66
CA LYS A 352 20.98 0.10 -14.41
C LYS A 352 21.24 1.60 -14.36
N LYS A 353 20.23 2.42 -14.04
CA LYS A 353 20.36 3.87 -13.88
C LYS A 353 20.64 4.30 -12.45
N ILE A 354 20.57 3.38 -11.50
CA ILE A 354 20.83 3.65 -10.09
C ILE A 354 22.31 3.41 -9.80
N SER A 355 22.97 4.38 -9.18
CA SER A 355 24.39 4.26 -8.81
C SER A 355 24.62 2.99 -7.98
N PRO A 356 25.66 2.18 -8.27
CA PRO A 356 26.05 1.05 -7.42
C PRO A 356 26.45 1.46 -6.00
N SER A 357 26.85 2.72 -5.79
CA SER A 357 27.21 3.25 -4.46
C SER A 357 26.00 3.63 -3.61
N TRP A 358 24.80 3.70 -4.19
CA TRP A 358 23.59 3.96 -3.42
C TRP A 358 23.21 2.73 -2.62
N ASN A 359 23.11 2.89 -1.30
CA ASN A 359 22.83 1.83 -0.33
C ASN A 359 21.40 1.90 0.27
N GLY A 360 20.47 2.51 -0.47
CA GLY A 360 19.06 2.53 -0.09
C GLY A 360 18.33 1.25 -0.47
N SER A 361 17.02 1.24 -0.28
CA SER A 361 16.15 0.09 -0.58
C SER A 361 15.11 0.41 -1.65
N ILE A 362 14.82 -0.55 -2.51
CA ILE A 362 13.75 -0.49 -3.51
C ILE A 362 12.69 -1.52 -3.16
N TYR A 363 11.45 -1.06 -3.02
CA TYR A 363 10.27 -1.88 -2.83
C TYR A 363 9.45 -1.88 -4.11
N PRO A 364 9.75 -2.77 -5.09
CA PRO A 364 8.84 -2.98 -6.19
C PRO A 364 7.56 -3.59 -5.64
N VAL A 365 6.44 -2.94 -5.91
CA VAL A 365 5.16 -3.50 -5.54
C VAL A 365 4.51 -4.11 -6.75
N ASN A 366 4.51 -5.44 -6.70
CA ASN A 366 3.69 -6.24 -7.57
C ASN A 366 2.27 -6.21 -7.01
N ASN A 367 1.30 -5.95 -7.90
CA ASN A 367 -0.10 -6.30 -7.67
C ASN A 367 -0.84 -5.56 -6.54
N PHE A 368 -0.39 -4.36 -6.14
CA PHE A 368 -1.22 -3.49 -5.26
C PHE A 368 -2.58 -3.18 -5.91
N LYS A 369 -2.66 -3.19 -7.26
CA LYS A 369 -3.92 -3.12 -8.01
C LYS A 369 -4.60 -4.49 -8.01
N SER A 370 -5.80 -4.58 -7.39
CA SER A 370 -6.65 -5.79 -7.39
C SER A 370 -7.14 -6.24 -8.78
N LYS A 371 -6.84 -5.48 -9.85
CA LYS A 371 -7.25 -5.83 -11.22
C LYS A 371 -6.51 -7.03 -11.81
N ARG A 372 -5.36 -7.43 -11.24
CA ARG A 372 -4.65 -8.64 -11.68
C ARG A 372 -5.28 -9.86 -11.03
N LEU A 373 -6.48 -10.21 -11.50
CA LEU A 373 -7.31 -11.24 -10.90
C LEU A 373 -6.70 -12.64 -10.89
N VAL A 374 -5.64 -12.87 -11.68
CA VAL A 374 -4.85 -14.10 -11.64
C VAL A 374 -4.43 -14.45 -10.22
N HIS A 375 -4.20 -13.48 -9.33
CA HIS A 375 -3.82 -13.71 -7.93
C HIS A 375 -4.93 -14.30 -7.06
N TYR A 376 -6.17 -14.36 -7.56
CA TYR A 376 -7.24 -15.13 -6.91
C TYR A 376 -7.23 -16.61 -7.32
N THR A 377 -6.23 -17.07 -8.10
CA THR A 377 -6.05 -18.47 -8.47
C THR A 377 -4.78 -19.04 -7.86
N ALA A 378 -4.75 -20.36 -7.66
CA ALA A 378 -3.55 -21.05 -7.20
C ALA A 378 -2.35 -20.82 -8.13
N ASP A 379 -2.57 -20.95 -9.45
CA ASP A 379 -1.51 -20.79 -10.44
C ASP A 379 -0.99 -19.35 -10.50
N GLY A 380 -1.88 -18.37 -10.39
CA GLY A 380 -1.49 -16.97 -10.38
C GLY A 380 -0.78 -16.56 -9.08
N LEU A 381 -1.19 -17.09 -7.92
CA LEU A 381 -0.44 -16.93 -6.66
C LEU A 381 0.97 -17.51 -6.78
N LEU A 382 1.11 -18.72 -7.31
CA LEU A 382 2.42 -19.34 -7.53
C LEU A 382 3.27 -18.51 -8.51
N LYS A 383 2.66 -18.03 -9.60
CA LYS A 383 3.35 -17.14 -10.55
C LYS A 383 3.80 -15.84 -9.89
N ALA A 384 2.97 -15.22 -9.05
CA ALA A 384 3.31 -14.01 -8.31
C ALA A 384 4.47 -14.23 -7.35
N GLN A 385 4.46 -15.35 -6.62
CA GLN A 385 5.55 -15.74 -5.72
C GLN A 385 6.85 -15.96 -6.50
N ASN A 386 6.79 -16.66 -7.63
CA ASN A 386 7.95 -16.85 -8.50
C ASN A 386 8.47 -15.51 -9.05
N GLU A 387 7.59 -14.59 -9.47
CA GLU A 387 7.97 -13.24 -9.90
C GLU A 387 8.61 -12.44 -8.76
N ALA A 388 8.13 -12.58 -7.52
CA ALA A 388 8.71 -11.97 -6.33
C ALA A 388 10.13 -12.49 -6.04
N ILE A 389 10.31 -13.82 -5.93
CA ILE A 389 11.61 -14.48 -5.71
C ILE A 389 12.61 -14.01 -6.78
N ASN A 390 12.17 -14.04 -8.02
CA ASN A 390 12.99 -13.64 -9.14
C ASN A 390 13.33 -12.13 -9.18
N SER A 391 12.54 -11.28 -8.51
CA SER A 391 12.82 -9.85 -8.38
C SER A 391 13.86 -9.59 -7.28
N LEU A 392 13.80 -10.35 -6.18
CA LEU A 392 14.82 -10.31 -5.11
C LEU A 392 16.21 -10.69 -5.63
N SER A 393 16.29 -11.58 -6.62
CA SER A 393 17.57 -12.00 -7.20
C SER A 393 18.21 -10.96 -8.14
N LEU A 394 17.57 -9.81 -8.39
CA LEU A 394 18.08 -8.82 -9.34
C LEU A 394 19.18 -7.94 -8.74
N ASP A 395 19.01 -7.53 -7.48
CA ASP A 395 19.88 -6.60 -6.78
C ASP A 395 19.60 -6.71 -5.27
N HIS A 396 20.63 -6.73 -4.44
CA HIS A 396 20.51 -6.83 -2.97
C HIS A 396 19.68 -5.70 -2.32
N ARG A 397 19.50 -4.58 -3.04
CA ARG A 397 18.69 -3.43 -2.60
C ARG A 397 17.20 -3.65 -2.84
N VAL A 398 16.81 -4.66 -3.60
CA VAL A 398 15.42 -4.94 -3.97
C VAL A 398 14.76 -5.83 -2.93
N ASN A 399 13.66 -5.35 -2.35
CA ASN A 399 12.86 -6.06 -1.36
C ASN A 399 11.40 -6.11 -1.81
N VAL A 400 10.79 -7.30 -1.88
CA VAL A 400 9.42 -7.42 -2.41
C VAL A 400 8.39 -7.29 -1.30
N LEU A 401 7.41 -6.42 -1.55
CA LEU A 401 6.20 -6.30 -0.73
C LEU A 401 5.01 -6.85 -1.53
N ASP A 402 4.33 -7.85 -0.99
CA ASP A 402 3.10 -8.38 -1.59
C ASP A 402 1.92 -7.45 -1.27
N GLY A 403 1.74 -6.46 -2.14
CA GLY A 403 0.65 -5.52 -2.05
C GLY A 403 -0.73 -6.18 -2.19
N PHE A 404 -0.83 -7.32 -2.88
CA PHE A 404 -2.09 -8.01 -3.07
C PHE A 404 -2.55 -8.66 -1.77
N THR A 405 -1.69 -9.45 -1.11
CA THR A 405 -2.01 -10.09 0.18
C THR A 405 -2.38 -9.06 1.24
N LEU A 406 -1.60 -7.98 1.37
CA LEU A 406 -1.91 -6.89 2.31
C LEU A 406 -3.29 -6.25 2.08
N SER A 407 -3.67 -6.06 0.83
CA SER A 407 -4.91 -5.35 0.49
C SER A 407 -6.16 -6.24 0.45
N THR A 408 -5.98 -7.53 0.16
CA THR A 408 -7.08 -8.45 -0.15
C THR A 408 -8.02 -8.70 1.03
N GLY A 409 -7.52 -8.74 2.27
CA GLY A 409 -8.38 -8.87 3.45
C GLY A 409 -9.27 -7.65 3.67
N MET A 410 -8.77 -6.45 3.36
CA MET A 410 -9.48 -5.17 3.58
C MET A 410 -10.37 -4.74 2.42
N ARG A 411 -10.63 -5.65 1.47
CA ARG A 411 -11.38 -5.32 0.25
C ARG A 411 -12.86 -4.94 0.49
N HIS A 412 -13.39 -5.25 1.67
CA HIS A 412 -14.75 -4.89 2.09
C HIS A 412 -14.79 -3.68 3.04
N ASP A 413 -13.65 -3.17 3.48
CA ASP A 413 -13.54 -2.12 4.51
C ASP A 413 -13.52 -0.70 3.92
N THR A 414 -13.51 -0.54 2.60
CA THR A 414 -13.54 0.80 2.00
C THR A 414 -14.98 1.32 1.92
N GLU A 415 -15.28 2.43 2.62
CA GLU A 415 -16.58 3.15 2.58
C GLU A 415 -17.06 3.51 1.16
N SER A 416 -16.19 3.36 0.17
CA SER A 416 -16.20 4.09 -1.08
C SER A 416 -16.36 3.18 -2.30
N SER A 417 -16.23 1.86 -2.13
CA SER A 417 -16.49 0.91 -3.20
C SER A 417 -16.85 -0.48 -2.64
N PRO A 418 -18.08 -0.98 -2.87
CA PRO A 418 -18.43 -2.36 -2.55
C PRO A 418 -17.79 -3.40 -3.49
N LEU A 419 -17.11 -2.95 -4.56
CA LEU A 419 -16.44 -3.82 -5.51
C LEU A 419 -14.98 -4.06 -5.10
N ILE A 420 -14.58 -5.32 -4.95
CA ILE A 420 -13.20 -5.80 -4.71
C ILE A 420 -12.21 -5.20 -5.71
N THR A 421 -12.61 -5.11 -6.97
CA THR A 421 -11.78 -4.59 -8.07
C THR A 421 -11.43 -3.11 -7.94
N LYS A 422 -12.15 -2.40 -7.06
CA LYS A 422 -11.96 -0.98 -6.74
C LYS A 422 -11.53 -0.75 -5.30
N ALA A 423 -11.60 -1.79 -4.46
CA ALA A 423 -11.21 -1.69 -3.06
C ALA A 423 -9.75 -1.25 -2.92
N ASN A 424 -8.89 -1.54 -3.90
CA ASN A 424 -7.47 -1.17 -3.88
C ASN A 424 -7.14 0.22 -4.45
N HIS A 425 -8.13 1.09 -4.67
CA HIS A 425 -7.92 2.43 -5.18
C HIS A 425 -8.02 3.48 -4.06
N PHE A 426 -6.92 3.64 -3.33
CA PHE A 426 -6.88 4.30 -2.03
C PHE A 426 -6.34 5.73 -2.09
N HIS A 427 -7.09 6.67 -2.65
CA HIS A 427 -6.81 8.10 -2.43
C HIS A 427 -8.10 8.87 -2.11
N ARG A 428 -9.13 8.15 -1.67
CA ARG A 428 -10.35 8.77 -1.16
C ARG A 428 -10.14 9.17 0.28
N TRP A 429 -10.77 10.27 0.63
CA TRP A 429 -10.77 10.84 1.97
C TRP A 429 -12.04 10.38 2.65
N CYS A 430 -11.96 9.94 3.91
CA CYS A 430 -13.15 9.61 4.70
C CYS A 430 -13.36 10.70 5.72
N ASP A 431 -14.63 11.05 5.88
CA ASP A 431 -15.13 11.90 6.93
C ASP A 431 -15.51 11.04 8.15
N GLU A 432 -14.54 10.36 8.76
CA GLU A 432 -14.83 9.55 9.94
C GLU A 432 -14.37 10.24 11.24
N LEU A 433 -15.39 10.57 12.04
CA LEU A 433 -15.40 10.95 13.45
C LEU A 433 -14.63 12.24 13.80
N ASN A 434 -15.38 13.34 13.90
CA ASN A 434 -14.98 14.64 14.47
C ASN A 434 -14.18 15.59 13.53
N GLY A 435 -14.47 15.55 12.22
CA GLY A 435 -13.87 16.49 11.26
C GLY A 435 -12.37 16.29 11.04
N LYS A 436 -11.88 15.06 11.20
CA LYS A 436 -10.47 14.69 10.98
C LYS A 436 -10.36 13.96 9.65
N MET A 437 -9.81 14.67 8.66
CA MET A 437 -9.50 14.12 7.35
C MET A 437 -8.39 13.06 7.46
N ARG A 438 -8.63 11.89 6.88
CA ARG A 438 -7.64 10.81 6.75
C ARG A 438 -7.67 10.21 5.36
N VAL A 439 -6.51 9.76 4.87
CA VAL A 439 -6.47 8.92 3.66
C VAL A 439 -7.07 7.56 4.01
N CYS A 440 -8.05 7.13 3.23
CA CYS A 440 -8.81 5.93 3.53
C CYS A 440 -8.27 4.71 2.83
N GLY A 441 -7.49 3.97 3.59
CA GLY A 441 -7.12 2.61 3.26
C GLY A 441 -6.22 2.07 4.34
N ASN A 442 -6.72 1.12 5.14
CA ASN A 442 -5.88 0.37 6.07
C ASN A 442 -4.65 -0.21 5.34
N PRO A 443 -4.76 -0.81 4.14
CA PRO A 443 -3.58 -1.28 3.41
C PRO A 443 -2.59 -0.16 3.07
N THR A 444 -3.07 1.00 2.67
CA THR A 444 -2.23 2.15 2.31
C THR A 444 -1.52 2.76 3.52
N GLU A 445 -2.23 2.94 4.63
CA GLU A 445 -1.62 3.38 5.89
C GLU A 445 -0.63 2.32 6.41
N MET A 446 -0.94 1.03 6.28
CA MET A 446 -0.03 -0.05 6.66
C MET A 446 1.27 -0.02 5.86
N VAL A 447 1.20 0.18 4.54
CA VAL A 447 2.40 0.34 3.71
C VAL A 447 3.15 1.60 4.10
N ALA A 448 2.47 2.73 4.36
CA ALA A 448 3.12 3.96 4.82
C ALA A 448 3.86 3.74 6.15
N GLN A 449 3.24 3.07 7.13
CA GLN A 449 3.85 2.71 8.42
C GLN A 449 5.04 1.76 8.26
N PHE A 450 4.94 0.79 7.35
CA PHE A 450 6.06 -0.07 7.00
C PHE A 450 7.25 0.74 6.47
N LEU A 451 7.03 1.62 5.48
CA LEU A 451 8.10 2.45 4.90
C LEU A 451 8.70 3.43 5.92
N LEU A 452 7.89 4.00 6.80
CA LEU A 452 8.37 4.83 7.91
C LEU A 452 9.28 4.02 8.85
N GLY A 453 8.88 2.80 9.22
CA GLY A 453 9.70 1.95 10.07
C GLY A 453 11.02 1.54 9.42
N GLN A 454 11.01 1.24 8.12
CA GLN A 454 12.24 1.02 7.35
C GLN A 454 13.19 2.23 7.37
N LEU A 455 12.63 3.43 7.26
CA LEU A 455 13.40 4.67 7.17
C LEU A 455 13.98 5.09 8.52
N ILE A 456 13.14 5.04 9.55
CA ILE A 456 13.36 5.65 10.86
C ILE A 456 14.01 4.65 11.81
N ALA A 457 13.51 3.41 11.83
CA ALA A 457 13.91 2.38 12.77
C ALA A 457 14.19 1.04 12.07
N PRO A 458 15.16 0.96 11.13
CA PRO A 458 15.48 -0.27 10.40
C PRO A 458 15.96 -1.42 11.30
N LYS A 459 16.29 -1.13 12.56
CA LYS A 459 16.67 -2.13 13.59
C LYS A 459 15.56 -2.35 14.64
N GLY A 460 14.34 -1.90 14.36
CA GLY A 460 13.18 -2.00 15.23
C GLY A 460 12.98 -0.77 16.10
N LYS A 461 11.71 -0.45 16.39
CA LYS A 461 11.32 0.76 17.10
C LYS A 461 11.95 0.88 18.49
N ASP A 462 12.04 -0.22 19.26
CA ASP A 462 12.62 -0.23 20.60
C ASP A 462 14.09 0.22 20.62
N VAL A 463 14.88 -0.24 19.65
CA VAL A 463 16.30 0.11 19.53
C VAL A 463 16.45 1.58 19.16
N TRP A 464 15.61 2.06 18.23
CA TRP A 464 15.60 3.45 17.82
C TRP A 464 15.21 4.38 18.97
N MET A 465 14.13 4.07 19.72
CA MET A 465 13.69 4.85 20.87
C MET A 465 14.74 4.90 21.98
N LYS A 466 15.42 3.79 22.28
CA LYS A 466 16.55 3.79 23.22
C LYS A 466 17.67 4.74 22.78
N SER A 467 17.97 4.81 21.47
CA SER A 467 19.00 5.71 20.95
C SER A 467 18.60 7.19 21.08
N ILE A 468 17.33 7.52 20.86
CA ILE A 468 16.76 8.85 21.10
C ILE A 468 16.88 9.23 22.57
N LEU A 469 16.44 8.36 23.48
CA LEU A 469 16.45 8.64 24.93
C LEU A 469 17.88 8.87 25.46
N TYR A 470 18.86 8.15 24.91
CA TYR A 470 20.27 8.35 25.24
C TYR A 470 20.81 9.69 24.71
N GLN A 471 20.44 10.08 23.48
CA GLN A 471 20.90 11.33 22.86
C GLN A 471 20.20 12.58 23.41
N ASN A 472 18.97 12.43 23.93
CA ASN A 472 18.08 13.55 24.25
C ASN A 472 17.90 13.84 25.74
N GLN A 473 18.84 13.44 26.60
CA GLN A 473 18.78 13.77 28.03
C GLN A 473 18.76 15.30 28.33
N GLU A 474 19.07 16.18 27.37
CA GLU A 474 19.10 17.63 27.62
C GLU A 474 18.22 18.53 26.73
N LYS A 475 17.63 18.10 25.61
CA LYS A 475 17.17 19.09 24.60
C LYS A 475 15.96 18.79 23.71
N VAL A 476 14.98 17.98 24.12
CA VAL A 476 13.80 17.73 23.25
C VAL A 476 12.48 18.09 23.90
N ARG A 477 12.28 19.38 24.23
CA ARG A 477 10.94 19.99 24.43
C ARG A 477 10.90 21.51 24.18
N SER A 478 11.79 22.09 23.36
CA SER A 478 11.50 23.45 22.88
C SER A 478 10.52 23.35 21.72
N ALA A 479 9.32 23.90 21.88
CA ALA A 479 8.29 24.02 20.85
C ALA A 479 8.74 24.99 19.73
N THR A 480 9.81 24.66 19.04
CA THR A 480 10.19 25.34 17.80
C THR A 480 9.05 25.15 16.80
N PRO A 481 8.52 26.23 16.22
CA PRO A 481 7.51 26.12 15.18
C PRO A 481 8.02 25.21 14.07
N ARG A 482 7.30 24.10 13.81
CA ARG A 482 7.63 23.19 12.73
C ARG A 482 7.29 23.88 11.41
N THR A 483 8.24 23.88 10.47
CA THR A 483 8.04 24.39 9.12
C THR A 483 7.82 23.20 8.19
N ILE A 484 6.70 23.23 7.48
CA ILE A 484 6.38 22.30 6.39
C ILE A 484 6.80 22.97 5.09
N ARG A 485 7.60 22.28 4.28
CA ARG A 485 7.92 22.70 2.92
C ARG A 485 7.23 21.80 1.93
N ILE A 486 6.66 22.39 0.90
CA ILE A 486 6.04 21.67 -0.21
C ILE A 486 6.63 22.18 -1.50
N CYS A 487 6.99 21.26 -2.38
CA CYS A 487 7.39 21.55 -3.74
C CYS A 487 6.54 20.69 -4.68
N TYR A 488 6.08 21.25 -5.79
CA TYR A 488 5.27 20.49 -6.74
C TYR A 488 5.48 20.98 -8.17
N ASP A 489 5.24 20.09 -9.12
CA ASP A 489 5.06 20.41 -10.54
C ASP A 489 3.91 19.54 -11.03
N CYS A 490 2.74 20.16 -11.22
CA CYS A 490 1.49 19.46 -11.45
C CYS A 490 0.88 19.88 -12.80
N PRO A 491 0.52 18.93 -13.66
CA PRO A 491 -0.21 19.26 -14.86
C PRO A 491 -1.66 19.62 -14.53
N ALA A 492 -2.30 20.44 -15.39
CA ALA A 492 -3.74 20.69 -15.33
C ALA A 492 -4.59 19.44 -15.49
N THR A 493 -4.09 18.51 -16.30
CA THR A 493 -4.79 17.28 -16.68
C THR A 493 -3.86 16.10 -16.45
N LEU A 494 -4.43 15.00 -15.96
CA LEU A 494 -3.69 13.73 -15.84
C LEU A 494 -3.32 13.14 -17.21
N LEU A 495 -3.96 13.63 -18.29
CA LEU A 495 -3.72 13.20 -19.65
C LEU A 495 -3.04 14.29 -20.49
N PRO A 496 -2.09 13.92 -21.36
CA PRO A 496 -1.51 12.57 -21.52
C PRO A 496 -0.65 12.17 -20.30
N PHE A 497 -0.45 10.86 -20.08
CA PHE A 497 0.51 10.42 -19.07
C PHE A 497 1.91 10.85 -19.51
N HIS A 498 2.65 11.50 -18.61
CA HIS A 498 3.98 12.02 -18.89
C HIS A 498 4.82 11.93 -17.62
N ILE A 499 6.13 11.78 -17.77
CA ILE A 499 7.10 11.89 -16.67
C ILE A 499 8.05 13.00 -17.10
N LYS A 500 8.16 14.09 -16.33
CA LYS A 500 9.16 15.12 -16.63
C LYS A 500 10.50 14.68 -16.08
N SER A 501 11.53 14.56 -16.94
CA SER A 501 12.89 14.21 -16.53
C SER A 501 13.44 15.17 -15.45
N LYS A 502 13.13 16.47 -15.59
CA LYS A 502 13.41 17.54 -14.62
C LYS A 502 12.13 18.33 -14.34
N PRO A 503 11.44 18.07 -13.21
CA PRO A 503 10.27 18.85 -12.82
C PRO A 503 10.61 20.32 -12.53
N ASP A 504 9.74 21.23 -12.96
CA ASP A 504 9.83 22.67 -12.74
C ASP A 504 9.13 23.03 -11.44
N LEU A 505 9.83 22.88 -10.31
CA LEU A 505 9.20 22.94 -8.99
C LEU A 505 8.78 24.35 -8.57
N GLU A 506 7.52 24.49 -8.18
CA GLU A 506 7.02 25.58 -7.36
C GLU A 506 7.05 25.15 -5.89
N CYS A 507 7.68 25.94 -5.02
CA CYS A 507 7.81 25.61 -3.61
C CYS A 507 7.23 26.69 -2.69
N TYR A 508 6.68 26.27 -1.55
CA TYR A 508 6.34 27.15 -0.44
C TYR A 508 6.65 26.52 0.91
N ASP A 509 6.94 27.38 1.89
CA ASP A 509 7.09 27.01 3.29
C ASP A 509 5.85 27.48 4.07
N SER A 510 5.37 26.67 5.02
CA SER A 510 4.26 27.02 5.89
C SER A 510 4.48 26.56 7.33
N LYS A 511 4.02 27.38 8.26
CA LYS A 511 3.96 27.06 9.70
C LYS A 511 2.54 26.74 10.17
N GLU A 512 1.54 27.03 9.33
CA GLU A 512 0.11 26.91 9.65
C GLU A 512 -0.52 25.66 9.01
N GLY A 513 0.21 24.99 8.11
CA GLY A 513 -0.22 23.77 7.44
C GLY A 513 -0.25 23.90 5.92
N LEU A 514 -1.13 23.15 5.27
CA LEU A 514 -1.19 23.11 3.81
C LEU A 514 -1.96 24.32 3.25
N HIS A 515 -1.39 24.96 2.22
CA HIS A 515 -2.06 26.07 1.54
C HIS A 515 -3.01 25.55 0.46
N VAL A 516 -4.09 26.31 0.23
CA VAL A 516 -4.99 26.10 -0.90
C VAL A 516 -4.71 27.20 -1.90
N THR A 517 -4.01 26.87 -2.98
CA THR A 517 -3.86 27.84 -4.07
C THR A 517 -5.18 27.90 -4.84
N LEU A 518 -5.79 29.09 -4.87
CA LEU A 518 -7.05 29.34 -5.60
C LEU A 518 -6.87 29.33 -7.12
N GLN A 519 -5.63 29.26 -7.61
CA GLN A 519 -5.36 29.26 -9.05
C GLN A 519 -5.73 27.91 -9.67
N GLN A 520 -6.85 27.91 -10.40
CA GLN A 520 -7.32 26.82 -11.26
C GLN A 520 -6.47 26.63 -12.53
N ASN A 521 -5.38 27.38 -12.68
CA ASN A 521 -4.58 27.43 -13.90
C ASN A 521 -3.26 26.67 -13.74
N PHE A 522 -3.32 25.44 -13.24
CA PHE A 522 -2.24 24.50 -13.57
C PHE A 522 -2.08 24.53 -15.10
N LYS A 523 -0.86 24.59 -15.61
CA LYS A 523 -0.63 24.46 -17.05
C LYS A 523 -0.72 22.99 -17.40
N VAL A 524 -1.39 22.62 -18.49
CA VAL A 524 -1.21 21.28 -19.07
C VAL A 524 0.28 21.18 -19.37
N TRP A 525 0.98 20.16 -18.88
CA TRP A 525 2.38 19.95 -19.26
C TRP A 525 2.47 19.93 -20.78
N ASP A 526 3.51 20.57 -21.34
CA ASP A 526 3.70 20.70 -22.79
C ASP A 526 3.93 19.31 -23.44
N GLY A 527 2.87 18.54 -23.60
CA GLY A 527 2.85 17.37 -24.46
C GLY A 527 2.88 17.84 -25.90
N SER A 528 3.65 17.13 -26.73
CA SER A 528 3.65 17.36 -28.18
C SER A 528 2.21 17.32 -28.70
N ALA A 529 1.87 18.30 -29.54
CA ALA A 529 0.57 18.32 -30.18
C ALA A 529 0.40 17.04 -31.00
N CYS A 530 -0.80 16.47 -30.95
CA CYS A 530 -1.14 15.34 -31.80
C CYS A 530 -0.89 15.72 -33.27
N PRO A 531 -0.24 14.86 -34.09
CA PRO A 531 -0.02 15.16 -35.50
C PRO A 531 -1.32 15.53 -36.20
N LYS A 532 -1.26 16.48 -37.15
CA LYS A 532 -2.47 16.98 -37.84
C LYS A 532 -3.22 15.86 -38.54
N GLU A 533 -2.50 14.87 -39.06
CA GLU A 533 -3.01 13.66 -39.71
C GLU A 533 -3.86 12.83 -38.75
N CYS A 534 -3.40 12.70 -37.50
CA CYS A 534 -4.09 11.99 -36.44
C CYS A 534 -5.33 12.76 -35.96
N MET A 535 -5.27 14.10 -35.95
CA MET A 535 -6.44 14.92 -35.61
C MET A 535 -7.55 14.87 -36.67
N LYS A 536 -7.24 14.45 -37.91
CA LYS A 536 -8.22 14.22 -38.97
C LYS A 536 -8.98 12.90 -38.85
N THR A 537 -8.49 11.93 -38.06
CA THR A 537 -9.21 10.66 -37.88
C THR A 537 -10.51 10.89 -37.09
N LYS A 538 -11.35 9.88 -36.91
CA LYS A 538 -12.43 9.95 -35.90
C LYS A 538 -11.89 9.37 -34.59
N PRO A 539 -12.35 9.81 -33.41
CA PRO A 539 -12.04 9.12 -32.17
C PRO A 539 -12.41 7.64 -32.30
N VAL A 540 -11.46 6.77 -31.97
CA VAL A 540 -11.65 5.31 -31.97
C VAL A 540 -12.22 4.83 -30.65
N ASP A 541 -12.03 5.61 -29.58
CA ASP A 541 -12.52 5.32 -28.24
C ASP A 541 -12.66 6.62 -27.44
N ARG A 542 -13.24 6.53 -26.24
CA ARG A 542 -13.31 7.60 -25.25
C ARG A 542 -12.93 7.06 -23.88
N VAL A 543 -11.86 7.60 -23.31
CA VAL A 543 -11.37 7.21 -21.99
C VAL A 543 -11.88 8.21 -20.96
N PHE A 544 -12.61 7.73 -19.96
CA PHE A 544 -13.01 8.54 -18.81
C PHE A 544 -11.89 8.59 -17.78
N THR A 545 -11.46 9.80 -17.45
CA THR A 545 -10.46 10.04 -16.40
C THR A 545 -11.03 10.93 -15.30
N GLN A 546 -10.28 11.07 -14.21
CA GLN A 546 -10.65 11.98 -13.12
C GLN A 546 -10.61 13.46 -13.55
N SER A 547 -9.93 13.78 -14.66
CA SER A 547 -9.91 15.11 -15.28
C SER A 547 -11.00 15.29 -16.35
N GLY A 548 -11.89 14.32 -16.53
CA GLY A 548 -12.92 14.30 -17.58
C GLY A 548 -12.70 13.23 -18.65
N SER A 549 -13.59 13.18 -19.64
CA SER A 549 -13.47 12.29 -20.79
C SER A 549 -12.43 12.82 -21.79
N ALA A 550 -11.58 11.95 -22.30
CA ALA A 550 -10.69 12.24 -23.42
C ALA A 550 -11.06 11.36 -24.62
N ASP A 551 -11.19 11.98 -25.79
CA ASP A 551 -11.36 11.28 -27.05
C ASP A 551 -10.01 10.66 -27.45
N VAL A 552 -10.00 9.35 -27.69
CA VAL A 552 -8.81 8.60 -28.11
C VAL A 552 -8.77 8.53 -29.61
N ARG A 553 -7.66 8.91 -30.20
CA ARG A 553 -7.41 8.82 -31.65
C ARG A 553 -6.18 7.95 -31.86
N GLN A 554 -6.25 7.02 -32.79
CA GLN A 554 -5.11 6.20 -33.22
C GLN A 554 -4.85 6.44 -34.70
N CYS A 555 -3.58 6.50 -35.07
CA CYS A 555 -3.11 6.79 -36.42
C CYS A 555 -1.72 6.18 -36.62
N THR A 556 -1.41 5.83 -37.86
CA THR A 556 -0.05 5.42 -38.24
C THR A 556 0.57 6.57 -39.02
N VAL A 557 1.70 7.10 -38.56
CA VAL A 557 2.43 8.15 -39.25
C VAL A 557 3.67 7.53 -39.88
N ASN A 558 3.72 7.58 -41.22
CA ASN A 558 4.91 7.22 -41.97
C ASN A 558 5.88 8.39 -41.88
N TYR A 559 6.98 8.22 -41.14
CA TYR A 559 8.09 9.16 -41.23
C TYR A 559 8.73 8.98 -42.60
N VAL A 560 8.52 9.96 -43.49
CA VAL A 560 9.40 10.14 -44.64
C VAL A 560 10.68 10.72 -44.05
N ILE A 561 11.71 9.87 -43.89
CA ILE A 561 13.04 10.29 -43.44
C ILE A 561 13.67 11.19 -44.50
#